data_AF-A0A9E9LY62-F1
#
_entry.id   AF-A0A9E9LY62-F1
#
_cell.length_a   1.000
_cell.length_b   1.000
_cell.length_c   1.000
_cell.angle_alpha   90.00
_cell.angle_beta   90.00
_cell.angle_gamma   90.00
#
_symmetry.space_group_name_H-M   'P 1'
#
loop_
_entity.id
_entity.type
_entity.pdbx_description
1 polymer ?
#
loop_
_entity_poly.entity_id
_entity_poly.type
_entity_poly.pdbx_seq_one_letter_code
_entity_poly.pdbx_strand_id
1 'polypeptide(L)'
;MVIGLPAMMAAGFEDFGGNVLFDAQGGRIRTWFADSIAAGVEEDPVVLASRHFGIAEGVLREYMNQLVDTGWFTQAGSLRQPRYGLGEKREIVRTYCQIQRVDVVDVWETFFRPFFAMTPNVKNIAHYGFTRMLDNAFVHAGGGMVTALVCSVGGMLTICIMDDGVGIFAKVEKALHLPDRRMAALELAKGRLAPDIAGKSGESVFLVSHLFDFFAIRANGLQYVRNGASSYNNVPESVTFSADTNQKGTTVVMVIPMGSTASLADVMGRYAKSPAHPVFSATAVPVKLASLGGEELVSREQARRLMDRLDSFEKVVLDFSDVSRIGSGFADEVFRVFAHEYPSVRLDIANASPVVWQTISQARSSLH
;
A
#
# COMPACT_ATOMS: atom_id res chain seq x y z
N MET A 1 -26.23 2.73 6.83
CA MET A 1 -25.86 1.32 7.06
C MET A 1 -24.45 1.16 6.51
N VAL A 2 -23.43 1.49 7.31
CA VAL A 2 -22.02 1.47 6.89
C VAL A 2 -21.58 0.02 7.05
N ILE A 3 -21.48 -0.69 5.93
CA ILE A 3 -21.05 -2.09 5.89
C ILE A 3 -19.63 -2.16 6.45
N GLY A 4 -19.45 -3.04 7.43
CA GLY A 4 -18.31 -3.01 8.33
C GLY A 4 -16.96 -3.26 7.67
N LEU A 5 -15.99 -2.44 8.06
CA LEU A 5 -14.54 -2.66 8.00
C LEU A 5 -13.99 -4.01 8.58
N PRO A 6 -14.66 -4.81 9.45
CA PRO A 6 -13.96 -5.88 10.18
C PRO A 6 -13.43 -7.06 9.34
N ALA A 7 -14.08 -7.40 8.22
CA ALA A 7 -13.64 -8.56 7.42
C ALA A 7 -12.45 -8.24 6.50
N MET A 8 -12.25 -6.96 6.17
CA MET A 8 -11.26 -6.54 5.16
C MET A 8 -9.81 -6.57 5.64
N MET A 9 -9.53 -6.64 6.96
CA MET A 9 -8.17 -6.63 7.49
C MET A 9 -7.65 -7.99 7.96
N ALA A 10 -8.49 -9.04 7.96
CA ALA A 10 -8.13 -10.35 8.51
C ALA A 10 -7.01 -11.07 7.72
N ALA A 11 -6.96 -10.93 6.39
CA ALA A 11 -6.06 -11.75 5.56
C ALA A 11 -4.58 -11.31 5.54
N GLY A 12 -4.16 -10.30 6.31
CA GLY A 12 -2.76 -9.86 6.40
C GLY A 12 -2.24 -9.61 7.81
N PHE A 13 -3.07 -9.85 8.83
CA PHE A 13 -2.82 -9.48 10.22
C PHE A 13 -3.05 -10.64 11.21
N GLU A 14 -3.13 -11.90 10.74
CA GLU A 14 -3.30 -13.06 11.63
C GLU A 14 -2.21 -13.17 12.72
N ASP A 15 -1.02 -12.58 12.50
CA ASP A 15 0.09 -12.59 13.47
C ASP A 15 0.08 -11.45 14.51
N PHE A 16 -0.83 -10.48 14.44
CA PHE A 16 -0.98 -9.44 15.47
C PHE A 16 -2.11 -9.78 16.44
N GLY A 17 -1.92 -10.87 17.19
CA GLY A 17 -2.55 -11.13 18.49
C GLY A 17 -4.04 -10.78 18.62
N GLY A 18 -4.91 -11.75 18.28
CA GLY A 18 -6.13 -12.08 19.02
C GLY A 18 -7.21 -11.00 19.21
N ASN A 19 -8.31 -11.15 18.48
CA ASN A 19 -9.72 -11.03 18.93
C ASN A 19 -10.24 -9.77 19.67
N VAL A 20 -9.46 -8.71 19.88
CA VAL A 20 -9.95 -7.53 20.65
C VAL A 20 -10.24 -6.31 19.77
N LEU A 21 -9.94 -6.35 18.46
CA LEU A 21 -9.75 -5.10 17.72
C LEU A 21 -10.92 -4.57 16.90
N PHE A 22 -11.90 -5.35 16.46
CA PHE A 22 -12.82 -4.86 15.42
C PHE A 22 -14.24 -5.45 15.44
N ASP A 23 -15.09 -5.01 16.38
CA ASP A 23 -16.49 -4.81 16.06
C ASP A 23 -16.66 -3.39 15.45
N ALA A 24 -17.54 -3.23 14.46
CA ALA A 24 -17.74 -1.94 13.80
C ALA A 24 -18.25 -0.85 14.77
N GLN A 25 -18.76 -1.24 15.93
CA GLN A 25 -19.26 -0.35 16.97
C GLN A 25 -18.16 0.06 17.95
N GLY A 26 -17.37 -0.87 18.50
CA GLY A 26 -16.23 -0.58 19.36
C GLY A 26 -15.14 0.24 18.67
N GLY A 27 -14.83 -0.01 17.40
CA GLY A 27 -13.91 0.85 16.64
C GLY A 27 -14.39 2.31 16.58
N ARG A 28 -15.69 2.54 16.35
CA ARG A 28 -16.29 3.89 16.34
C ARG A 28 -16.26 4.54 17.73
N ILE A 29 -16.52 3.76 18.78
CA ILE A 29 -16.44 4.23 20.17
C ILE A 29 -15.01 4.61 20.52
N ARG A 30 -14.01 3.80 20.12
CA ARG A 30 -12.59 4.07 20.33
C ARG A 30 -12.15 5.37 19.65
N THR A 31 -12.49 5.58 18.38
CA THR A 31 -12.21 6.85 17.68
C THR A 31 -12.88 8.03 18.39
N TRP A 32 -14.14 7.87 18.82
CA TRP A 32 -14.87 8.91 19.51
C TRP A 32 -14.24 9.29 20.86
N PHE A 33 -13.77 8.30 21.63
CA PHE A 33 -13.01 8.55 22.85
C PHE A 33 -11.71 9.31 22.57
N ALA A 34 -10.96 8.91 21.54
CA ALA A 34 -9.72 9.58 21.17
C ALA A 34 -9.95 11.04 20.76
N ASP A 35 -10.96 11.32 19.94
CA ASP A 35 -11.33 12.69 19.53
C ASP A 35 -11.74 13.54 20.75
N SER A 36 -12.53 12.99 21.68
CA SER A 36 -12.98 13.70 22.89
C SER A 36 -11.85 14.00 23.86
N ILE A 37 -10.94 13.05 24.05
CA ILE A 37 -9.75 13.22 24.90
C ILE A 37 -8.79 14.24 24.26
N ALA A 38 -8.58 14.16 22.94
CA ALA A 38 -7.72 15.09 22.22
C ALA A 38 -8.26 16.54 22.22
N ALA A 39 -9.58 16.71 22.22
CA ALA A 39 -10.24 18.01 22.35
C ALA A 39 -10.13 18.63 23.76
N GLY A 40 -9.63 17.87 24.75
CA GLY A 40 -9.43 18.37 26.11
C GLY A 40 -10.73 18.61 26.89
N VAL A 41 -11.77 17.81 26.61
CA VAL A 41 -13.06 17.94 27.30
C VAL A 41 -12.90 17.55 28.79
N GLU A 42 -13.42 18.38 29.70
CA GLU A 42 -13.30 18.15 31.15
C GLU A 42 -14.23 17.05 31.70
N GLU A 43 -15.35 16.77 31.01
CA GLU A 43 -16.31 15.72 31.39
C GLU A 43 -15.78 14.31 31.06
N ASP A 44 -16.13 13.30 31.87
CA ASP A 44 -15.70 11.90 31.67
C ASP A 44 -16.11 11.43 30.25
N PRO A 45 -15.15 11.04 29.39
CA PRO A 45 -15.42 10.54 28.04
C PRO A 45 -16.44 9.41 28.01
N VAL A 46 -16.49 8.55 29.04
CA VAL A 46 -17.47 7.46 29.15
C VAL A 46 -18.90 7.98 29.25
N VAL A 47 -19.13 9.04 30.02
CA VAL A 47 -20.45 9.66 30.19
C VAL A 47 -20.90 10.31 28.89
N LEU A 48 -20.00 11.02 28.22
CA LEU A 48 -20.29 11.64 26.94
C LEU A 48 -20.58 10.60 25.84
N ALA A 49 -19.80 9.54 25.77
CA ALA A 49 -20.02 8.44 24.83
C ALA A 49 -21.35 7.71 25.10
N SER A 50 -21.71 7.51 26.37
CA SER A 50 -22.99 6.92 26.77
C SER A 50 -24.17 7.73 26.19
N ARG A 51 -24.14 9.06 26.36
CA ARG A 51 -25.15 9.96 25.78
C ARG A 51 -25.16 9.92 24.25
N HIS A 52 -23.99 9.84 23.61
CA HIS A 52 -23.88 9.87 22.16
C HIS A 52 -24.35 8.56 21.49
N PHE A 53 -23.96 7.41 22.05
CA PHE A 53 -24.24 6.10 21.45
C PHE A 53 -25.46 5.40 22.04
N GLY A 54 -26.02 5.89 23.16
CA GLY A 54 -27.14 5.25 23.86
C GLY A 54 -26.76 3.92 24.51
N ILE A 55 -25.48 3.74 24.87
CA ILE A 55 -24.94 2.52 25.49
C ILE A 55 -24.77 2.76 26.98
N ALA A 56 -25.13 1.78 27.81
CA ALA A 56 -24.97 1.87 29.25
C ALA A 56 -23.51 2.17 29.66
N GLU A 57 -23.32 3.11 30.59
CA GLU A 57 -22.00 3.55 31.06
C GLU A 57 -21.14 2.40 31.59
N GLY A 58 -21.72 1.40 32.26
CA GLY A 58 -20.99 0.24 32.77
C GLY A 58 -20.27 -0.54 31.66
N VAL A 59 -20.94 -0.73 30.52
CA VAL A 59 -20.38 -1.42 29.34
C VAL A 59 -19.26 -0.59 28.72
N LEU A 60 -19.47 0.71 28.57
CA LEU A 60 -18.45 1.63 28.04
C LEU A 60 -17.26 1.77 28.97
N ARG A 61 -17.45 1.65 30.29
CA ARG A 61 -16.39 1.70 31.29
C ARG A 61 -15.53 0.44 31.27
N GLU A 62 -16.15 -0.73 31.13
CA GLU A 62 -15.42 -1.98 30.91
C GLU A 62 -14.60 -1.91 29.62
N TYR A 63 -15.20 -1.40 28.54
CA TYR A 63 -14.48 -1.21 27.28
C TYR A 63 -13.33 -0.19 27.40
N MET A 64 -13.55 0.95 28.05
CA MET A 64 -12.49 1.93 28.31
C MET A 64 -11.33 1.33 29.11
N ASN A 65 -11.62 0.54 30.15
CA ASN A 65 -10.58 -0.14 30.93
C ASN A 65 -9.78 -1.12 30.06
N GLN A 66 -10.44 -1.91 29.21
CA GLN A 66 -9.75 -2.78 28.25
C GLN A 66 -8.86 -1.96 27.29
N LEU A 67 -9.31 -0.79 26.83
CA LEU A 67 -8.53 0.08 25.98
C LEU A 67 -7.32 0.70 26.71
N VAL A 68 -7.45 1.00 28.01
CA VAL A 68 -6.33 1.41 28.86
C VAL A 68 -5.33 0.28 29.03
N ASP A 69 -5.80 -0.91 29.42
CA ASP A 69 -4.97 -2.10 29.65
C ASP A 69 -4.22 -2.54 28.38
N THR A 70 -4.85 -2.37 27.22
CA THR A 70 -4.25 -2.70 25.92
C THR A 70 -3.45 -1.55 25.30
N GLY A 71 -3.31 -0.42 25.99
CA GLY A 71 -2.41 0.68 25.61
C GLY A 71 -2.95 1.66 24.57
N TRP A 72 -4.25 1.68 24.31
CA TRP A 72 -4.92 2.69 23.47
C TRP A 72 -5.11 4.03 24.21
N PHE A 73 -5.36 3.97 25.50
CA PHE A 73 -5.48 5.12 26.38
C PHE A 73 -4.57 4.96 27.60
N THR A 74 -4.27 6.08 28.26
CA THR A 74 -3.69 6.09 29.60
C THR A 74 -4.74 6.59 30.58
N GLN A 75 -4.60 6.21 31.84
CA GLN A 75 -5.46 6.69 32.92
C GLN A 75 -4.60 7.25 34.05
N ALA A 76 -4.97 8.44 34.53
CA ALA A 76 -4.41 9.11 35.69
C ALA A 76 -5.53 9.60 36.61
N GLY A 77 -5.18 10.10 37.80
CA GLY A 77 -6.15 10.63 38.76
C GLY A 77 -6.74 9.57 39.70
N SER A 78 -7.88 9.89 40.31
CA SER A 78 -8.54 9.01 41.28
C SER A 78 -9.62 8.16 40.63
N LEU A 79 -9.99 7.03 41.25
CA LEU A 79 -11.09 6.19 40.76
C LEU A 79 -12.44 6.92 40.65
N ARG A 80 -12.64 8.01 41.41
CA ARG A 80 -13.85 8.85 41.36
C ARG A 80 -13.79 9.95 40.31
N GLN A 81 -12.58 10.33 39.88
CA GLN A 81 -12.34 11.37 38.88
C GLN A 81 -11.16 10.93 37.99
N PRO A 82 -11.40 9.95 37.11
CA PRO A 82 -10.39 9.48 36.19
C PRO A 82 -10.10 10.56 35.14
N ARG A 83 -8.82 10.72 34.80
CA ARG A 83 -8.36 11.55 33.69
C ARG A 83 -7.71 10.65 32.66
N TYR A 84 -8.26 10.63 31.45
CA TYR A 84 -7.74 9.80 30.38
C TYR A 84 -6.80 10.62 29.50
N GLY A 85 -5.74 9.97 29.04
CA GLY A 85 -4.85 10.47 28.00
C GLY A 85 -4.79 9.49 26.83
N LEU A 86 -4.19 9.92 25.73
CA LEU A 86 -3.95 9.02 24.60
C LEU A 86 -2.78 8.06 24.93
N GLY A 87 -2.92 6.76 24.66
CA GLY A 87 -1.97 5.67 24.97
C GLY A 87 -0.67 5.65 24.15
N GLU A 88 -0.12 4.50 23.80
CA GLU A 88 0.90 4.39 22.74
C GLU A 88 0.28 3.96 21.41
N LYS A 89 -0.77 3.14 21.48
CA LYS A 89 -1.57 2.78 20.32
C LYS A 89 -2.42 3.98 19.89
N ARG A 90 -2.45 4.23 18.59
CA ARG A 90 -3.19 5.34 17.98
C ARG A 90 -3.95 4.83 16.79
N GLU A 91 -5.14 5.35 16.58
CA GLU A 91 -5.92 5.13 15.37
C GLU A 91 -6.77 6.37 15.13
N ILE A 92 -6.81 6.78 13.88
CA ILE A 92 -7.71 7.81 13.42
C ILE A 92 -8.29 7.39 12.08
N VAL A 93 -9.60 7.59 11.96
CA VAL A 93 -10.35 7.30 10.73
C VAL A 93 -11.12 8.55 10.34
N ARG A 94 -11.01 8.94 9.07
CA ARG A 94 -11.81 10.00 8.47
C ARG A 94 -12.40 9.50 7.16
N THR A 95 -13.67 9.84 6.94
CA THR A 95 -14.40 9.51 5.72
C THR A 95 -14.86 10.80 5.05
N TYR A 96 -14.57 10.90 3.76
CA TYR A 96 -14.87 12.03 2.92
C TYR A 96 -15.97 11.62 1.95
N CYS A 97 -17.14 12.26 2.07
CA CYS A 97 -18.29 12.08 1.19
C CYS A 97 -18.35 13.24 0.21
N GLN A 98 -18.62 12.96 -1.07
CA GLN A 98 -18.50 13.92 -2.17
C GLN A 98 -17.05 14.41 -2.28
N ILE A 99 -16.36 13.96 -3.34
CA ILE A 99 -14.97 14.33 -3.62
C ILE A 99 -14.90 15.83 -3.96
N GLN A 100 -15.02 16.67 -2.95
CA GLN A 100 -14.76 18.08 -3.03
C GLN A 100 -13.25 18.28 -3.12
N ARG A 101 -12.81 19.40 -3.71
CA ARG A 101 -11.40 19.77 -3.83
C ARG A 101 -10.81 20.09 -2.45
N VAL A 102 -10.62 19.07 -1.63
CA VAL A 102 -9.90 19.18 -0.37
C VAL A 102 -8.41 19.08 -0.69
N ASP A 103 -7.62 20.00 -0.16
CA ASP A 103 -6.17 19.88 -0.25
C ASP A 103 -5.72 18.68 0.61
N VAL A 104 -5.18 17.66 -0.05
CA VAL A 104 -4.73 16.43 0.62
C VAL A 104 -3.58 16.68 1.60
N VAL A 105 -2.79 17.75 1.39
CA VAL A 105 -1.72 18.16 2.30
C VAL A 105 -2.32 18.72 3.58
N ASP A 106 -3.29 19.64 3.46
CA ASP A 106 -4.00 20.20 4.61
C ASP A 106 -4.72 19.11 5.41
N VAL A 107 -5.28 18.12 4.72
CA VAL A 107 -5.90 16.94 5.36
C VAL A 107 -4.90 16.23 6.27
N TRP A 108 -3.73 15.91 5.73
CA TRP A 108 -2.69 15.22 6.48
C TRP A 108 -2.18 16.05 7.65
N GLU A 109 -1.79 17.31 7.40
CA GLU A 109 -1.16 18.20 8.37
C GLU A 109 -2.09 18.56 9.53
N THR A 110 -3.39 18.73 9.24
CA THR A 110 -4.39 19.14 10.23
C THR A 110 -4.94 17.95 11.00
N PHE A 111 -5.32 16.87 10.31
CA PHE A 111 -6.11 15.81 10.93
C PHE A 111 -5.31 14.59 11.32
N PHE A 112 -4.23 14.24 10.61
CA PHE A 112 -3.53 12.97 10.84
C PHE A 112 -2.19 13.17 11.53
N ARG A 113 -1.30 14.00 10.99
CA ARG A 113 0.07 14.20 11.49
C ARG A 113 0.14 14.49 12.99
N PRO A 114 -0.69 15.36 13.59
CA PRO A 114 -0.58 15.71 15.02
C PRO A 114 -0.79 14.53 15.97
N PHE A 115 -1.46 13.46 15.51
CA PHE A 115 -1.78 12.30 16.34
C PHE A 115 -0.63 11.29 16.48
N PHE A 116 0.43 11.43 15.68
CA PHE A 116 1.54 10.47 15.61
C PHE A 116 2.89 11.14 15.86
N ALA A 117 3.63 10.62 16.84
CA ALA A 117 5.01 11.02 17.10
C ALA A 117 5.95 10.24 16.18
N MET A 118 6.35 10.83 15.06
CA MET A 118 7.19 10.21 14.04
C MET A 118 8.57 10.88 13.95
N THR A 119 9.59 10.10 13.62
CA THR A 119 10.90 10.64 13.21
C THR A 119 10.75 11.45 11.92
N PRO A 120 11.67 12.40 11.61
CA PRO A 120 11.56 13.23 10.42
C PRO A 120 11.45 12.45 9.11
N ASN A 121 12.19 11.35 8.96
CA ASN A 121 12.17 10.54 7.75
C ASN A 121 10.86 9.74 7.60
N VAL A 122 10.35 9.12 8.67
CA VAL A 122 9.06 8.43 8.66
C VAL A 122 7.93 9.41 8.40
N LYS A 123 7.99 10.62 8.98
CA LYS A 123 7.01 11.69 8.71
C LYS A 123 6.97 12.06 7.23
N ASN A 124 8.13 12.21 6.58
CA ASN A 124 8.19 12.53 5.15
C ASN A 124 7.62 11.41 4.28
N ILE A 125 7.94 10.15 4.61
CA ILE A 125 7.41 8.98 3.91
C ILE A 125 5.89 8.87 4.09
N ALA A 126 5.40 8.99 5.32
CA ALA A 126 3.99 8.94 5.65
C ALA A 126 3.20 10.05 4.95
N HIS A 127 3.71 11.30 5.00
CA HIS A 127 3.14 12.43 4.27
C HIS A 127 3.03 12.13 2.77
N TYR A 128 4.13 11.71 2.14
CA TYR A 128 4.14 11.41 0.71
C TYR A 128 3.19 10.26 0.35
N GLY A 129 3.26 9.13 1.08
CA GLY A 129 2.39 7.97 0.85
C GLY A 129 0.90 8.30 1.00
N PHE A 130 0.54 8.94 2.12
CA PHE A 130 -0.83 9.34 2.39
C PHE A 130 -1.39 10.27 1.31
N THR A 131 -0.68 11.37 1.03
CA THR A 131 -1.18 12.40 0.09
C THR A 131 -1.29 11.87 -1.33
N ARG A 132 -0.32 11.08 -1.81
CA ARG A 132 -0.38 10.49 -3.17
C ARG A 132 -1.51 9.47 -3.30
N MET A 133 -1.75 8.63 -2.29
CA MET A 133 -2.80 7.62 -2.37
C MET A 133 -4.20 8.22 -2.19
N LEU A 134 -4.34 9.22 -1.32
CA LEU A 134 -5.60 9.95 -1.15
C LEU A 134 -5.96 10.76 -2.42
N ASP A 135 -5.00 11.46 -3.00
CA ASP A 135 -5.16 12.18 -4.27
C ASP A 135 -5.55 11.22 -5.40
N ASN A 136 -4.88 10.07 -5.50
CA ASN A 136 -5.24 9.03 -6.46
C ASN A 136 -6.69 8.55 -6.28
N ALA A 137 -7.15 8.32 -5.05
CA ALA A 137 -8.52 7.94 -4.77
C ALA A 137 -9.51 9.03 -5.22
N PHE A 138 -9.25 10.29 -4.85
CA PHE A 138 -10.09 11.41 -5.25
C PHE A 138 -10.17 11.62 -6.77
N VAL A 139 -9.05 11.54 -7.48
CA VAL A 139 -9.02 11.81 -8.92
C VAL A 139 -9.49 10.61 -9.74
N HIS A 140 -9.14 9.39 -9.32
CA HIS A 140 -9.26 8.22 -10.18
C HIS A 140 -10.26 7.16 -9.73
N ALA A 141 -10.75 7.15 -8.49
CA ALA A 141 -11.67 6.08 -8.05
C ALA A 141 -13.00 6.09 -8.84
N GLY A 142 -13.54 7.28 -9.12
CA GLY A 142 -14.89 7.45 -9.68
C GLY A 142 -16.00 7.03 -8.69
N GLY A 143 -15.67 6.97 -7.39
CA GLY A 143 -16.58 6.66 -6.30
C GLY A 143 -17.20 7.90 -5.65
N GLY A 144 -18.11 7.69 -4.68
CA GLY A 144 -18.74 8.74 -3.90
C GLY A 144 -18.08 8.98 -2.53
N MET A 145 -17.26 8.04 -2.07
CA MET A 145 -16.70 8.02 -0.73
C MET A 145 -15.24 7.55 -0.73
N VAL A 146 -14.41 8.25 0.04
CA VAL A 146 -13.05 7.82 0.36
C VAL A 146 -12.85 7.83 1.87
N THR A 147 -12.33 6.73 2.42
CA THR A 147 -11.98 6.58 3.82
C THR A 147 -10.47 6.49 3.96
N ALA A 148 -9.91 7.32 4.83
CA ALA A 148 -8.51 7.28 5.24
C ALA A 148 -8.42 6.83 6.70
N LEU A 149 -7.63 5.80 6.95
CA LEU A 149 -7.30 5.29 8.27
C LEU A 149 -5.80 5.36 8.46
N VAL A 150 -5.37 5.85 9.61
CA VAL A 150 -3.97 5.77 10.04
C VAL A 150 -3.94 5.21 11.45
N CYS A 151 -3.10 4.22 11.71
CA CYS A 151 -2.89 3.70 13.04
C CYS A 151 -1.41 3.44 13.34
N SER A 152 -1.07 3.49 14.62
CA SER A 152 0.24 3.15 15.15
C SER A 152 0.07 2.07 16.21
N VAL A 153 0.50 0.85 15.92
CA VAL A 153 0.38 -0.31 16.80
C VAL A 153 1.66 -1.15 16.69
N GLY A 154 2.21 -1.59 17.82
CA GLY A 154 3.40 -2.46 17.84
C GLY A 154 4.64 -1.83 17.20
N GLY A 155 4.78 -0.50 17.26
CA GLY A 155 5.86 0.23 16.61
C GLY A 155 5.74 0.34 15.09
N MET A 156 4.60 -0.05 14.50
CA MET A 156 4.31 0.09 13.08
C MET A 156 3.32 1.21 12.83
N LEU A 157 3.59 2.05 11.84
CA LEU A 157 2.62 2.96 11.26
C LEU A 157 1.94 2.25 10.09
N THR A 158 0.61 2.12 10.16
CA THR A 158 -0.22 1.61 9.06
C THR A 158 -1.10 2.72 8.54
N ILE A 159 -1.08 2.92 7.22
CA ILE A 159 -1.95 3.85 6.50
C ILE A 159 -2.80 3.03 5.54
N CYS A 160 -4.11 3.25 5.58
CA CYS A 160 -5.07 2.60 4.71
C CYS A 160 -5.94 3.65 4.01
N ILE A 161 -5.96 3.62 2.68
CA ILE A 161 -6.83 4.46 1.85
C ILE A 161 -7.82 3.56 1.12
N MET A 162 -9.11 3.82 1.28
CA MET A 162 -10.19 3.02 0.74
C MET A 162 -11.14 3.90 -0.06
N ASP A 163 -11.46 3.53 -1.29
CA ASP A 163 -12.52 4.15 -2.09
C ASP A 163 -13.65 3.16 -2.39
N ASP A 164 -14.83 3.67 -2.71
CA ASP A 164 -15.99 2.89 -3.16
C ASP A 164 -16.19 2.91 -4.68
N GLY A 165 -15.13 3.22 -5.43
CA GLY A 165 -15.15 3.42 -6.87
C GLY A 165 -15.13 2.14 -7.70
N VAL A 166 -14.64 2.27 -8.93
CA VAL A 166 -14.60 1.16 -9.92
C VAL A 166 -13.55 0.10 -9.54
N GLY A 167 -12.52 0.49 -8.80
CA GLY A 167 -11.36 -0.35 -8.50
C GLY A 167 -10.23 -0.18 -9.51
N ILE A 168 -9.00 -0.09 -9.00
CA ILE A 168 -7.82 0.26 -9.81
C ILE A 168 -7.47 -0.78 -10.87
N PHE A 169 -7.62 -2.09 -10.60
CA PHE A 169 -7.24 -3.11 -11.58
C PHE A 169 -8.17 -3.13 -12.78
N ALA A 170 -9.49 -3.03 -12.56
CA ALA A 170 -10.46 -2.92 -13.65
C ALA A 170 -10.25 -1.63 -14.46
N LYS A 171 -9.87 -0.53 -13.79
CA LYS A 171 -9.57 0.73 -14.45
C LYS A 171 -8.35 0.62 -15.37
N VAL A 172 -7.25 0.05 -14.88
CA VAL A 172 -6.01 -0.15 -15.65
C VAL A 172 -6.23 -1.17 -16.77
N GLU A 173 -6.92 -2.28 -16.50
CA GLU A 173 -7.30 -3.29 -17.49
C GLU A 173 -8.01 -2.67 -18.69
N LYS A 174 -9.09 -1.92 -18.42
CA LYS A 174 -9.89 -1.28 -19.46
C LYS A 174 -9.07 -0.27 -20.28
N ALA A 175 -8.27 0.52 -19.58
CA ALA A 175 -7.58 1.65 -20.17
C ALA A 175 -6.38 1.20 -21.02
N LEU A 176 -5.66 0.14 -20.63
CA LEU A 176 -4.56 -0.44 -21.40
C LEU A 176 -5.01 -1.57 -22.34
N HIS A 177 -6.33 -1.83 -22.45
CA HIS A 177 -6.90 -2.92 -23.22
C HIS A 177 -6.24 -4.28 -22.90
N LEU A 178 -5.99 -4.53 -21.62
CA LEU A 178 -5.31 -5.75 -21.18
C LEU A 178 -6.24 -6.96 -21.39
N PRO A 179 -5.70 -8.09 -21.89
CA PRO A 179 -6.49 -9.30 -22.10
C PRO A 179 -6.92 -9.97 -20.78
N ASP A 180 -6.27 -9.62 -19.67
CA ASP A 180 -6.55 -10.16 -18.34
C ASP A 180 -6.30 -9.11 -17.26
N ARG A 181 -7.24 -8.96 -16.32
CA ARG A 181 -7.14 -8.03 -15.19
C ARG A 181 -5.89 -8.24 -14.34
N ARG A 182 -5.38 -9.47 -14.22
CA ARG A 182 -4.17 -9.77 -13.45
C ARG A 182 -2.94 -9.03 -13.99
N MET A 183 -2.92 -8.72 -15.29
CA MET A 183 -1.86 -7.92 -15.90
C MET A 183 -1.84 -6.48 -15.38
N ALA A 184 -2.96 -5.94 -14.90
CA ALA A 184 -3.01 -4.60 -14.35
C ALA A 184 -2.04 -4.41 -13.17
N ALA A 185 -1.85 -5.44 -12.35
CA ALA A 185 -0.90 -5.39 -11.25
C ALA A 185 0.55 -5.35 -11.73
N LEU A 186 0.89 -6.13 -12.76
CA LEU A 186 2.20 -6.04 -13.41
C LEU A 186 2.45 -4.63 -13.97
N GLU A 187 1.45 -4.01 -14.61
CA GLU A 187 1.56 -2.65 -15.14
C GLU A 187 1.74 -1.60 -14.03
N LEU A 188 1.05 -1.76 -12.90
CA LEU A 188 1.26 -0.90 -11.72
C LEU A 188 2.67 -1.08 -11.14
N ALA A 189 3.19 -2.31 -11.11
CA ALA A 189 4.53 -2.62 -10.63
C ALA A 189 5.64 -2.08 -11.54
N LYS A 190 5.38 -1.85 -12.83
CA LYS A 190 6.34 -1.19 -13.75
C LYS A 190 6.48 0.31 -13.47
N GLY A 191 5.45 0.93 -12.90
CA GLY A 191 5.48 2.32 -12.42
C GLY A 191 5.31 3.42 -13.46
N ARG A 192 5.11 3.10 -14.74
CA ARG A 192 4.62 4.06 -15.72
C ARG A 192 3.46 3.46 -16.48
N LEU A 193 2.29 4.04 -16.29
CA LEU A 193 1.10 3.74 -17.09
C LEU A 193 1.04 4.69 -18.29
N ALA A 194 0.24 4.35 -19.31
CA ALA A 194 0.12 5.20 -20.49
C ALA A 194 -0.34 6.63 -20.11
N PRO A 195 0.18 7.67 -20.78
CA PRO A 195 -0.03 9.08 -20.38
C PRO A 195 -1.50 9.49 -20.27
N ASP A 196 -2.36 8.92 -21.10
CA ASP A 196 -3.80 9.16 -21.22
C ASP A 196 -4.63 8.50 -20.10
N ILE A 197 -4.05 7.56 -19.36
CA ILE A 197 -4.73 6.77 -18.32
C ILE A 197 -4.44 7.31 -16.93
N ALA A 198 -3.23 7.86 -16.73
CA ALA A 198 -2.69 8.03 -15.39
C ALA A 198 -1.77 9.23 -15.16
N GLY A 199 -1.21 9.90 -16.17
CA GLY A 199 -0.20 10.94 -15.93
C GLY A 199 0.85 10.54 -14.87
N LYS A 200 0.99 11.33 -13.80
CA LYS A 200 1.90 11.06 -12.64
C LYS A 200 1.41 9.98 -11.66
N SER A 201 0.23 9.39 -11.86
CA SER A 201 -0.40 8.45 -10.92
C SER A 201 0.35 7.11 -10.87
N GLY A 202 0.77 6.57 -12.02
CA GLY A 202 1.56 5.32 -12.08
C GLY A 202 2.89 5.42 -11.33
N GLU A 203 3.62 6.52 -11.55
CA GLU A 203 4.89 6.80 -10.87
C GLU A 203 4.69 6.91 -9.35
N SER A 204 3.55 7.45 -8.95
CA SER A 204 3.25 7.65 -7.52
C SER A 204 2.89 6.36 -6.82
N VAL A 205 2.07 5.50 -7.43
CA VAL A 205 1.79 4.16 -6.89
C VAL A 205 3.08 3.36 -6.77
N PHE A 206 3.93 3.40 -7.79
CA PHE A 206 5.23 2.73 -7.78
C PHE A 206 6.14 3.24 -6.66
N LEU A 207 6.38 4.56 -6.59
CA LEU A 207 7.26 5.14 -5.59
C LEU A 207 6.75 4.84 -4.17
N VAL A 208 5.45 5.00 -3.93
CA VAL A 208 4.83 4.66 -2.65
C VAL A 208 5.01 3.18 -2.33
N SER A 209 4.80 2.28 -3.28
CA SER A 209 5.01 0.85 -3.04
C SER A 209 6.45 0.49 -2.64
N HIS A 210 7.43 1.30 -3.03
CA HIS A 210 8.85 1.13 -2.72
C HIS A 210 9.31 1.85 -1.44
N LEU A 211 8.50 2.77 -0.90
CA LEU A 211 8.82 3.53 0.31
C LEU A 211 8.43 2.81 1.60
N PHE A 212 7.43 1.93 1.53
CA PHE A 212 6.88 1.21 2.67
C PHE A 212 7.41 -0.23 2.71
N ASP A 213 7.53 -0.77 3.92
CA ASP A 213 7.97 -2.15 4.19
C ASP A 213 6.91 -3.18 3.84
N PHE A 214 5.65 -2.78 3.86
CA PHE A 214 4.54 -3.53 3.28
C PHE A 214 3.67 -2.58 2.47
N PHE A 215 3.33 -2.99 1.26
CA PHE A 215 2.40 -2.30 0.41
C PHE A 215 1.44 -3.32 -0.21
N ALA A 216 0.14 -3.04 -0.14
CA ALA A 216 -0.84 -3.87 -0.81
C ALA A 216 -1.94 -3.04 -1.47
N ILE A 217 -2.43 -3.54 -2.60
CA ILE A 217 -3.61 -3.04 -3.29
C ILE A 217 -4.61 -4.18 -3.37
N ARG A 218 -5.83 -3.96 -2.90
CA ARG A 218 -6.98 -4.87 -3.03
C ARG A 218 -8.08 -4.19 -3.81
N ALA A 219 -8.49 -4.79 -4.91
CA ALA A 219 -9.59 -4.30 -5.75
C ALA A 219 -10.07 -5.41 -6.68
N ASN A 220 -11.33 -5.36 -7.11
CA ASN A 220 -11.84 -6.18 -8.22
C ASN A 220 -11.56 -7.70 -8.10
N GLY A 221 -11.55 -8.24 -6.88
CA GLY A 221 -11.25 -9.65 -6.59
C GLY A 221 -9.77 -10.03 -6.67
N LEU A 222 -8.85 -9.07 -6.78
CA LEU A 222 -7.41 -9.27 -6.82
C LEU A 222 -6.72 -8.55 -5.67
N GLN A 223 -5.56 -9.08 -5.28
CA GLN A 223 -4.63 -8.48 -4.35
C GLN A 223 -3.23 -8.46 -4.96
N TYR A 224 -2.63 -7.29 -5.03
CA TYR A 224 -1.21 -7.10 -5.29
C TYR A 224 -0.52 -6.81 -3.95
N VAL A 225 0.55 -7.53 -3.64
CA VAL A 225 1.36 -7.31 -2.44
C VAL A 225 2.80 -7.11 -2.86
N ARG A 226 3.44 -6.09 -2.29
CA ARG A 226 4.87 -5.88 -2.33
C ARG A 226 5.40 -5.77 -0.91
N ASN A 227 6.49 -6.47 -0.64
CA ASN A 227 7.22 -6.39 0.62
C ASN A 227 8.56 -5.69 0.41
N GLY A 228 8.88 -4.77 1.33
CA GLY A 228 10.19 -4.15 1.41
C GLY A 228 11.23 -5.09 1.98
N ALA A 229 12.50 -4.71 1.85
CA ALA A 229 13.64 -5.52 2.29
C ALA A 229 13.67 -5.77 3.82
N SER A 230 12.96 -4.96 4.62
CA SER A 230 12.83 -5.12 6.06
C SER A 230 11.44 -5.64 6.48
N SER A 231 10.70 -6.28 5.56
CA SER A 231 9.39 -6.84 5.89
C SER A 231 9.49 -7.95 6.95
N TYR A 232 8.55 -7.96 7.90
CA TYR A 232 8.51 -8.92 9.00
C TYR A 232 8.05 -10.32 8.57
N ASN A 233 7.36 -10.42 7.43
CA ASN A 233 6.58 -11.62 7.09
C ASN A 233 7.17 -12.42 5.92
N ASN A 234 8.29 -12.01 5.32
CA ASN A 234 8.95 -12.69 4.20
C ASN A 234 8.00 -13.12 3.06
N VAL A 235 6.91 -12.38 2.84
CA VAL A 235 5.94 -12.73 1.80
C VAL A 235 6.49 -12.29 0.45
N PRO A 236 6.57 -13.18 -0.56
CA PRO A 236 6.97 -12.80 -1.90
C PRO A 236 6.07 -11.70 -2.48
N GLU A 237 6.69 -10.81 -3.27
CA GLU A 237 5.91 -9.92 -4.12
C GLU A 237 5.06 -10.75 -5.09
N SER A 238 3.74 -10.51 -5.06
CA SER A 238 2.78 -11.43 -5.67
C SER A 238 1.46 -10.78 -6.04
N VAL A 239 0.77 -11.44 -6.96
CA VAL A 239 -0.62 -11.13 -7.33
C VAL A 239 -1.46 -12.37 -7.09
N THR A 240 -2.46 -12.23 -6.24
CA THR A 240 -3.34 -13.32 -5.78
C THR A 240 -4.80 -12.92 -5.91
N PHE A 241 -5.70 -13.89 -5.82
CA PHE A 241 -7.12 -13.58 -5.65
C PHE A 241 -7.36 -13.01 -4.26
N SER A 242 -8.15 -11.95 -4.19
CA SER A 242 -8.61 -11.40 -2.92
C SER A 242 -9.60 -12.37 -2.27
N ALA A 243 -9.45 -12.61 -0.97
CA ALA A 243 -10.44 -13.35 -0.19
C ALA A 243 -11.79 -12.61 -0.13
N ASP A 244 -11.77 -11.28 -0.24
CA ASP A 244 -12.98 -10.48 -0.35
C ASP A 244 -13.32 -10.22 -1.82
N THR A 245 -14.24 -11.02 -2.34
CA THR A 245 -14.73 -10.90 -3.72
C THR A 245 -15.84 -9.87 -3.89
N ASN A 246 -16.42 -9.38 -2.79
CA ASN A 246 -17.51 -8.40 -2.80
C ASN A 246 -17.04 -6.96 -2.52
N GLN A 247 -15.73 -6.78 -2.28
CA GLN A 247 -15.13 -5.48 -2.10
C GLN A 247 -15.42 -4.57 -3.29
N LYS A 248 -16.06 -3.42 -3.02
CA LYS A 248 -16.21 -2.32 -3.98
C LYS A 248 -15.01 -1.38 -3.89
N GLY A 249 -14.62 -0.81 -5.02
CA GLY A 249 -13.50 0.14 -5.11
C GLY A 249 -12.12 -0.45 -4.88
N THR A 250 -11.20 0.40 -4.41
CA THR A 250 -9.81 0.06 -4.14
C THR A 250 -9.50 0.23 -2.66
N THR A 251 -8.63 -0.62 -2.13
CA THR A 251 -8.00 -0.43 -0.82
C THR A 251 -6.50 -0.53 -0.97
N VAL A 252 -5.80 0.51 -0.53
CA VAL A 252 -4.36 0.58 -0.49
C VAL A 252 -3.91 0.55 0.97
N VAL A 253 -3.07 -0.42 1.32
CA VAL A 253 -2.48 -0.59 2.65
C VAL A 253 -0.99 -0.34 2.56
N MET A 254 -0.47 0.48 3.46
CA MET A 254 0.94 0.88 3.53
C MET A 254 1.41 0.75 4.98
N VAL A 255 2.49 0.01 5.22
CA VAL A 255 3.04 -0.18 6.58
C VAL A 255 4.52 0.13 6.60
N ILE A 256 4.96 0.89 7.60
CA ILE A 256 6.35 1.23 7.84
C ILE A 256 6.65 1.20 9.36
N PRO A 257 7.80 0.66 9.80
CA PRO A 257 8.23 0.79 11.19
C PRO A 257 8.42 2.25 11.58
N MET A 258 7.96 2.63 12.76
CA MET A 258 8.14 3.97 13.34
C MET A 258 9.62 4.31 13.57
N GLY A 259 10.49 3.29 13.63
CA GLY A 259 11.94 3.41 13.70
C GLY A 259 12.67 3.17 12.38
N SER A 260 11.97 3.15 11.24
CA SER A 260 12.59 2.92 9.92
C SER A 260 13.68 3.96 9.64
N THR A 261 14.74 3.55 8.97
CA THR A 261 15.83 4.42 8.48
C THR A 261 15.66 4.78 7.00
N ALA A 262 14.56 4.36 6.37
CA ALA A 262 14.28 4.64 4.97
C ALA A 262 14.25 6.15 4.69
N SER A 263 14.69 6.52 3.49
CA SER A 263 14.79 7.90 3.01
C SER A 263 13.98 8.05 1.72
N LEU A 264 13.04 9.00 1.73
CA LEU A 264 12.26 9.37 0.54
C LEU A 264 13.19 9.79 -0.62
N ALA A 265 14.22 10.56 -0.31
CA ALA A 265 15.18 11.05 -1.29
C ALA A 265 15.99 9.89 -1.91
N ASP A 266 16.38 8.90 -1.10
CA ASP A 266 17.16 7.76 -1.59
C ASP A 266 16.33 6.90 -2.53
N VAL A 267 15.06 6.65 -2.19
CA VAL A 267 14.16 5.88 -3.05
C VAL A 267 13.88 6.64 -4.34
N MET A 268 13.52 7.93 -4.28
CA MET A 268 13.33 8.75 -5.48
C MET A 268 14.60 8.81 -6.35
N GLY A 269 15.77 8.96 -5.73
CA GLY A 269 17.06 9.04 -6.40
C GLY A 269 17.43 7.75 -7.15
N ARG A 270 16.94 6.58 -6.72
CA ARG A 270 17.16 5.30 -7.44
C ARG A 270 16.44 5.23 -8.78
N TYR A 271 15.32 5.94 -8.91
CA TYR A 271 14.45 5.87 -10.09
C TYR A 271 14.42 7.15 -10.93
N ALA A 272 15.03 8.22 -10.42
CA ALA A 272 15.25 9.45 -11.15
C ALA A 272 16.47 9.38 -12.06
N LYS A 273 16.43 10.08 -13.19
CA LYS A 273 17.56 10.27 -14.10
C LYS A 273 18.77 10.93 -13.42
N SER A 274 18.50 11.92 -12.58
CA SER A 274 19.51 12.64 -11.80
C SER A 274 18.84 13.34 -10.61
N PRO A 275 19.54 13.57 -9.49
CA PRO A 275 19.05 14.43 -8.42
C PRO A 275 18.65 15.84 -8.89
N ALA A 276 19.30 16.35 -9.95
CA ALA A 276 19.00 17.65 -10.56
C ALA A 276 17.86 17.61 -11.60
N HIS A 277 17.55 16.43 -12.12
CA HIS A 277 16.47 16.18 -13.10
C HIS A 277 15.65 14.98 -12.63
N PRO A 278 14.66 15.19 -11.74
CA PRO A 278 13.86 14.13 -11.13
C PRO A 278 12.80 13.58 -12.11
N VAL A 279 13.21 13.33 -13.35
CA VAL A 279 12.43 12.60 -14.34
C VAL A 279 12.59 11.13 -13.99
N PHE A 280 11.48 10.47 -13.70
CA PHE A 280 11.43 9.02 -13.54
C PHE A 280 11.99 8.38 -14.81
N SER A 281 13.12 7.68 -14.75
CA SER A 281 13.77 7.09 -15.93
C SER A 281 14.21 5.66 -15.70
N ALA A 282 14.11 5.16 -14.47
CA ALA A 282 14.38 3.78 -14.15
C ALA A 282 13.19 3.09 -13.48
N THR A 283 13.12 1.77 -13.63
CA THR A 283 12.14 0.92 -12.93
C THR A 283 12.79 -0.39 -12.48
N ALA A 284 12.18 -1.03 -11.49
CA ALA A 284 12.53 -2.37 -11.04
C ALA A 284 11.26 -3.22 -11.11
N VAL A 285 11.29 -4.27 -11.93
CA VAL A 285 10.12 -5.11 -12.21
C VAL A 285 10.38 -6.51 -11.68
N PRO A 286 9.55 -7.00 -10.74
CA PRO A 286 9.62 -8.38 -10.29
C PRO A 286 9.12 -9.29 -11.41
N VAL A 287 10.04 -10.10 -11.93
CA VAL A 287 9.79 -11.02 -13.04
C VAL A 287 8.72 -12.04 -12.67
N LYS A 288 8.59 -12.38 -11.38
CA LYS A 288 7.54 -13.27 -10.86
C LYS A 288 6.13 -12.80 -11.20
N LEU A 289 5.89 -11.49 -11.33
CA LEU A 289 4.57 -10.95 -11.68
C LEU A 289 4.13 -11.29 -13.11
N ALA A 290 5.05 -11.71 -13.99
CA ALA A 290 4.71 -12.24 -15.31
C ALA A 290 4.12 -13.67 -15.26
N SER A 291 4.21 -14.35 -14.11
CA SER A 291 3.61 -15.65 -13.82
C SER A 291 2.20 -15.42 -13.24
N LEU A 292 1.24 -15.13 -14.11
CA LEU A 292 -0.15 -14.77 -13.79
C LEU A 292 -0.95 -16.01 -13.34
N GLY A 293 -0.54 -16.65 -12.25
CA GLY A 293 -1.13 -17.91 -11.79
C GLY A 293 -0.13 -18.99 -11.37
N GLY A 294 1.16 -18.67 -11.24
CA GLY A 294 2.18 -19.62 -10.79
C GLY A 294 2.75 -20.51 -11.90
N GLU A 295 2.41 -20.26 -13.16
CA GLU A 295 3.00 -20.94 -14.31
C GLU A 295 4.50 -20.64 -14.46
N GLU A 296 5.25 -21.58 -15.03
CA GLU A 296 6.65 -21.34 -15.34
C GLU A 296 6.79 -20.30 -16.48
N LEU A 297 7.82 -19.47 -16.38
CA LEU A 297 8.12 -18.41 -17.35
C LEU A 297 8.89 -19.00 -18.53
N VAL A 298 8.18 -19.63 -19.46
CA VAL A 298 8.78 -20.40 -20.56
C VAL A 298 8.59 -19.78 -21.94
N SER A 299 7.50 -19.04 -22.13
CA SER A 299 7.06 -18.58 -23.45
C SER A 299 7.57 -17.17 -23.81
N ARG A 300 7.64 -16.90 -25.12
CA ARG A 300 7.94 -15.54 -25.63
C ARG A 300 6.81 -14.57 -25.34
N GLU A 301 5.57 -15.03 -25.32
CA GLU A 301 4.40 -14.21 -25.03
C GLU A 301 4.43 -13.68 -23.60
N GLN A 302 4.87 -14.49 -22.62
CA GLN A 302 5.09 -14.03 -21.25
C GLN A 302 6.19 -12.97 -21.18
N ALA A 303 7.29 -13.18 -21.90
CA ALA A 303 8.37 -12.19 -21.98
C ALA A 303 7.90 -10.88 -22.62
N ARG A 304 7.16 -10.92 -23.73
CA ARG A 304 6.60 -9.70 -24.35
C ARG A 304 5.68 -8.94 -23.40
N ARG A 305 4.82 -9.63 -22.65
CA ARG A 305 3.96 -8.99 -21.64
C ARG A 305 4.77 -8.33 -20.53
N LEU A 306 5.83 -8.99 -20.05
CA LEU A 306 6.76 -8.40 -19.08
C LEU A 306 7.45 -7.16 -19.64
N MET A 307 7.90 -7.22 -20.90
CA MET A 307 8.70 -6.16 -21.53
C MET A 307 7.87 -5.02 -22.13
N ASP A 308 6.57 -5.20 -22.31
CA ASP A 308 5.67 -4.19 -22.86
C ASP A 308 5.76 -2.87 -22.05
N ARG A 309 5.84 -1.74 -22.77
CA ARG A 309 6.02 -0.37 -22.25
C ARG A 309 7.34 -0.08 -21.51
N LEU A 310 8.24 -1.05 -21.38
CA LEU A 310 9.54 -0.85 -20.74
C LEU A 310 10.55 -0.11 -21.62
N ASP A 311 10.25 0.06 -22.91
CA ASP A 311 11.00 0.86 -23.89
C ASP A 311 11.05 2.36 -23.53
N SER A 312 10.10 2.83 -22.73
CA SER A 312 10.06 4.22 -22.26
C SER A 312 11.08 4.55 -21.16
N PHE A 313 11.76 3.54 -20.61
CA PHE A 313 12.74 3.70 -19.52
C PHE A 313 14.18 3.75 -20.06
N GLU A 314 15.04 4.54 -19.43
CA GLU A 314 16.48 4.50 -19.70
C GLU A 314 17.12 3.26 -19.05
N LYS A 315 16.56 2.82 -17.91
CA LYS A 315 17.06 1.68 -17.15
C LYS A 315 15.92 0.80 -16.63
N VAL A 316 16.06 -0.50 -16.81
CA VAL A 316 15.13 -1.51 -16.27
C VAL A 316 15.94 -2.51 -15.47
N VAL A 317 15.57 -2.71 -14.21
CA VAL A 317 16.07 -3.82 -13.40
C VAL A 317 15.02 -4.93 -13.42
N LEU A 318 15.39 -6.11 -13.91
CA LEU A 318 14.56 -7.30 -13.84
C LEU A 318 14.94 -8.08 -12.57
N ASP A 319 14.03 -8.13 -11.60
CA ASP A 319 14.23 -8.83 -10.34
C ASP A 319 13.67 -10.26 -10.42
N PHE A 320 14.58 -11.24 -10.33
CA PHE A 320 14.28 -12.67 -10.43
C PHE A 320 14.06 -13.34 -9.07
N SER A 321 13.82 -12.56 -8.01
CA SER A 321 13.38 -13.10 -6.72
C SER A 321 12.19 -14.04 -6.91
N ASP A 322 12.22 -15.20 -6.26
CA ASP A 322 11.20 -16.25 -6.34
C ASP A 322 10.93 -16.85 -7.75
N VAL A 323 11.88 -16.64 -8.67
CA VAL A 323 11.93 -17.29 -9.99
C VAL A 323 13.00 -18.36 -9.99
N SER A 324 12.59 -19.62 -9.91
CA SER A 324 13.51 -20.76 -9.87
C SER A 324 14.17 -21.06 -11.22
N ARG A 325 13.41 -20.89 -12.31
CA ARG A 325 13.84 -21.16 -13.69
C ARG A 325 13.08 -20.28 -14.68
N ILE A 326 13.67 -20.07 -15.85
CA ILE A 326 13.03 -19.49 -17.02
C ILE A 326 13.31 -20.38 -18.24
N GLY A 327 12.41 -20.40 -19.22
CA GLY A 327 12.61 -21.11 -20.47
C GLY A 327 13.48 -20.33 -21.46
N SER A 328 14.06 -21.04 -22.42
CA SER A 328 14.88 -20.44 -23.48
C SER A 328 14.11 -19.43 -24.31
N GLY A 329 12.84 -19.70 -24.63
CA GLY A 329 11.97 -18.76 -25.37
C GLY A 329 11.78 -17.44 -24.63
N PHE A 330 11.52 -17.50 -23.32
CA PHE A 330 11.42 -16.31 -22.48
C PHE A 330 12.74 -15.52 -22.45
N ALA A 331 13.86 -16.21 -22.18
CA ALA A 331 15.18 -15.57 -22.10
C ALA A 331 15.61 -14.93 -23.43
N ASP A 332 15.35 -15.62 -24.54
CA ASP A 332 15.64 -15.14 -25.90
C ASP A 332 14.86 -13.86 -26.24
N GLU A 333 13.58 -13.81 -25.91
CA GLU A 333 12.76 -12.63 -26.16
C GLU A 333 13.23 -11.42 -25.32
N VAL A 334 13.54 -11.61 -24.03
CA VAL A 334 13.96 -10.52 -23.14
C VAL A 334 15.38 -10.03 -23.47
N PHE A 335 16.34 -10.95 -23.54
CA PHE A 335 17.77 -10.59 -23.53
C PHE A 335 18.41 -10.54 -24.92
N ARG A 336 17.71 -11.00 -25.96
CA ARG A 336 18.16 -10.85 -27.35
C ARG A 336 17.22 -9.97 -28.16
N VAL A 337 15.92 -10.33 -28.25
CA VAL A 337 14.97 -9.58 -29.12
C VAL A 337 14.76 -8.17 -28.60
N PHE A 338 14.25 -8.01 -27.37
CA PHE A 338 13.98 -6.69 -26.80
C PHE A 338 15.24 -5.85 -26.67
N ALA A 339 16.35 -6.43 -26.18
CA ALA A 339 17.62 -5.72 -26.05
C ALA A 339 18.19 -5.23 -27.39
N HIS A 340 17.93 -5.95 -28.49
CA HIS A 340 18.31 -5.53 -29.84
C HIS A 340 17.37 -4.46 -30.40
N GLU A 341 16.06 -4.58 -30.15
CA GLU A 341 15.06 -3.62 -30.61
C GLU A 341 15.16 -2.26 -29.89
N TYR A 342 15.51 -2.29 -28.60
CA TYR A 342 15.61 -1.12 -27.73
C TYR A 342 17.01 -0.96 -27.11
N PRO A 343 18.07 -0.71 -27.90
CA PRO A 343 19.45 -0.69 -27.42
C PRO A 343 19.74 0.48 -26.46
N SER A 344 18.88 1.51 -26.44
CA SER A 344 18.97 2.62 -25.48
C SER A 344 18.50 2.26 -24.08
N VAL A 345 17.78 1.15 -23.91
CA VAL A 345 17.27 0.69 -22.61
C VAL A 345 18.32 -0.19 -21.96
N ARG A 346 18.88 0.27 -20.83
CA ARG A 346 19.81 -0.55 -20.05
C ARG A 346 19.05 -1.60 -19.23
N LEU A 347 19.23 -2.88 -19.58
CA LEU A 347 18.72 -4.00 -18.80
C LEU A 347 19.74 -4.50 -17.76
N ASP A 348 19.42 -4.31 -16.48
CA ASP A 348 20.14 -4.87 -15.34
C ASP A 348 19.34 -6.07 -14.77
N ILE A 349 20.05 -7.04 -14.17
CA ILE A 349 19.47 -8.26 -13.59
C ILE A 349 19.73 -8.25 -12.08
N ALA A 350 18.69 -8.50 -11.29
CA ALA A 350 18.78 -8.67 -9.84
C ALA A 350 18.27 -10.03 -9.40
N ASN A 351 18.85 -10.58 -8.31
CA ASN A 351 18.39 -11.78 -7.61
C ASN A 351 18.18 -13.04 -8.47
N ALA A 352 18.88 -13.15 -9.61
CA ALA A 352 18.82 -14.33 -10.46
C ALA A 352 19.61 -15.51 -9.87
N SER A 353 18.98 -16.68 -9.83
CA SER A 353 19.63 -17.93 -9.45
C SER A 353 20.69 -18.36 -10.48
N PRO A 354 21.65 -19.23 -10.13
CA PRO A 354 22.62 -19.75 -11.09
C PRO A 354 21.98 -20.40 -12.34
N VAL A 355 20.83 -21.07 -12.17
CA VAL A 355 20.08 -21.71 -13.26
C VAL A 355 19.47 -20.67 -14.20
N VAL A 356 18.90 -19.59 -13.64
CA VAL A 356 18.39 -18.47 -14.42
C VAL A 356 19.54 -17.81 -15.19
N TRP A 357 20.66 -17.53 -14.52
CA TRP A 357 21.86 -16.95 -15.16
C TRP A 357 22.38 -17.78 -16.33
N GLN A 358 22.42 -19.11 -16.19
CA GLN A 358 22.85 -19.98 -17.28
C GLN A 358 21.98 -19.81 -18.53
N THR A 359 20.66 -19.76 -18.35
CA THR A 359 19.69 -19.61 -19.45
C THR A 359 19.80 -18.22 -20.10
N ILE A 360 20.01 -17.17 -19.29
CA ILE A 360 20.24 -15.80 -19.78
C ILE A 360 21.52 -15.74 -20.61
N SER A 361 22.61 -16.33 -20.12
CA SER A 361 23.90 -16.35 -20.82
C SER A 361 23.80 -17.07 -22.17
N GLN A 362 23.06 -18.18 -22.24
CA GLN A 362 22.81 -18.91 -23.51
C GLN A 362 22.03 -18.06 -24.52
N ALA A 363 20.99 -17.36 -24.07
CA ALA A 363 20.23 -16.44 -24.92
C ALA A 363 21.10 -15.31 -25.49
N ARG A 364 22.00 -14.74 -24.65
CA ARG A 364 22.94 -13.70 -25.07
C ARG A 364 24.05 -14.23 -25.99
N SER A 365 24.54 -15.46 -25.78
CA SER A 365 25.63 -16.03 -26.59
C SER A 365 25.20 -16.45 -28.00
N SER A 366 23.90 -16.56 -28.26
CA SER A 366 23.34 -16.83 -29.59
C SER A 366 23.51 -15.64 -30.58
N LEU A 367 24.35 -14.67 -30.23
CA LEU A 367 24.78 -13.50 -31.02
C LEU A 367 25.90 -13.80 -32.03
N HIS A 368 26.32 -15.07 -32.18
CA HIS A 368 27.36 -15.50 -33.11
C HIS A 368 26.84 -16.33 -34.27
#